data_AF-A0A951QJA7-F1
#
_entry.id   AF-A0A951QJA7-F1
#
_cell.length_a   1.000
_cell.length_b   1.000
_cell.length_c   1.000
_cell.angle_alpha   90.00
_cell.angle_beta   90.00
_cell.angle_gamma   90.00
#
_symmetry.space_group_name_H-M   'P 1'
#
loop_
_entity.id
_entity.type
_entity.pdbx_description
1 polymer ?
#
loop_
_entity_poly.entity_id
_entity_poly.type
_entity_poly.pdbx_seq_one_letter_code
_entity_poly.pdbx_strand_id
1 'polypeptide(L)'
;MNNPVELPSGKILNIARFVALIPNTDTCNISYDLILEGYSSPIYLEALDANALKQILQLEKDNKNTKTYLDWDKDEQLRKNQKAIALLAKRIERHQNMSEEESKEREELFEEFKQRIDSERLPGQKLYSQS
;
A
#
# COMPACT_ATOMS: atom_id res chain seq x y z
N MET A 1 14.06 0.26 0.16
CA MET A 1 14.90 1.31 0.77
C MET A 1 15.50 2.16 -0.35
N ASN A 2 14.74 3.09 -0.94
CA ASN A 2 15.25 3.94 -2.02
C ASN A 2 14.84 5.39 -1.71
N ASN A 3 15.50 6.00 -0.73
CA ASN A 3 15.24 7.39 -0.35
C ASN A 3 16.00 8.34 -1.29
N PRO A 4 15.46 9.53 -1.58
CA PRO A 4 16.21 10.56 -2.28
C PRO A 4 17.47 10.94 -1.50
N VAL A 5 18.59 11.08 -2.21
CA VAL A 5 19.89 11.46 -1.66
C VAL A 5 20.18 12.90 -2.04
N GLU A 6 20.39 13.76 -1.05
CA GLU A 6 20.90 15.12 -1.25
C GLU A 6 22.42 15.13 -1.06
N LEU A 7 23.13 15.64 -2.06
CA LEU A 7 24.58 15.80 -2.00
C LEU A 7 24.95 17.18 -1.42
N PRO A 8 26.14 17.33 -0.82
CA PRO A 8 26.62 18.63 -0.31
C PRO A 8 26.64 19.76 -1.35
N SER A 9 26.59 19.41 -2.64
CA SER A 9 26.48 20.36 -3.76
C SER A 9 25.04 20.85 -4.03
N GLY A 10 24.05 20.49 -3.19
CA GLY A 10 22.64 20.82 -3.39
C GLY A 10 21.96 20.04 -4.52
N LYS A 11 22.62 19.01 -5.04
CA LYS A 11 22.06 18.09 -6.05
C LYS A 11 21.21 17.05 -5.35
N ILE A 12 20.04 16.77 -5.91
CA ILE A 12 19.10 15.79 -5.35
C ILE A 12 18.92 14.67 -6.37
N LEU A 13 19.09 13.43 -5.93
CA LEU A 13 18.87 12.24 -6.75
C LEU A 13 17.83 11.35 -6.09
N ASN A 14 16.74 11.05 -6.79
CA ASN A 14 15.76 10.05 -6.38
C ASN A 14 15.81 8.84 -7.33
N ILE A 15 16.54 7.81 -6.91
CA ILE A 15 16.72 6.57 -7.69
C ILE A 15 15.42 5.75 -7.75
N ALA A 16 14.51 5.89 -6.77
CA ALA A 16 13.21 5.20 -6.80
C ALA A 16 12.29 5.71 -7.91
N ARG A 17 12.41 7.00 -8.24
CA ARG A 17 11.57 7.68 -9.23
C ARG A 17 12.35 8.07 -10.48
N PHE A 18 13.63 7.70 -10.57
CA PHE A 18 14.55 8.03 -11.65
C PHE A 18 14.56 9.54 -12.00
N VAL A 19 14.62 10.37 -10.95
CA VAL A 19 14.61 11.84 -11.07
C VAL A 19 15.91 12.42 -10.49
N ALA A 20 16.51 13.38 -11.18
CA ALA A 20 17.58 14.22 -10.63
C ALA A 20 17.23 15.71 -10.73
N LEU A 21 17.50 16.47 -9.67
CA LEU A 21 17.33 17.92 -9.62
C LEU A 21 18.69 18.57 -9.37
N ILE A 22 19.15 19.39 -10.31
CA ILE A 22 20.51 19.96 -10.31
C ILE A 22 20.39 21.49 -10.26
N PRO A 23 21.02 22.17 -9.27
CA PRO A 23 21.04 23.62 -9.24
C PRO A 23 21.91 24.16 -10.38
N ASN A 24 21.40 25.17 -11.09
CA ASN A 24 22.15 25.89 -12.11
C ASN A 24 22.76 27.15 -11.48
N THR A 25 24.09 27.19 -11.46
CA THR A 25 24.87 28.28 -10.83
C THR A 25 25.15 29.45 -11.76
N ASP A 26 24.78 29.35 -13.03
CA ASP A 26 25.21 30.29 -14.07
C ASP A 26 24.25 31.50 -14.21
N THR A 27 23.16 31.52 -13.45
CA THR A 27 22.14 32.58 -13.48
C THR A 27 22.03 33.28 -12.13
N CYS A 28 21.84 34.60 -12.13
CA CYS A 28 21.67 35.39 -10.89
C CYS A 28 20.41 35.00 -10.09
N ASN A 29 19.53 34.19 -10.68
CA ASN A 29 18.37 33.61 -10.03
C ASN A 29 18.63 32.13 -9.77
N ILE A 30 18.32 31.64 -8.57
CA ILE A 30 18.43 30.22 -8.22
C ILE A 30 17.49 29.42 -9.14
N SER A 31 18.03 28.76 -10.14
CA SER A 31 17.28 27.91 -11.07
C SER A 31 17.74 26.46 -10.98
N TYR A 32 16.90 25.54 -11.43
CA TYR A 32 17.18 24.12 -11.36
C TYR A 32 16.88 23.43 -12.68
N ASP A 33 17.72 22.48 -13.04
CA ASP A 33 17.47 21.54 -14.13
C ASP A 33 16.91 20.24 -13.55
N LEU A 34 15.72 19.88 -13.99
CA LEU A 34 15.08 18.60 -13.71
C LEU A 34 15.38 17.60 -14.82
N ILE A 35 16.01 16.50 -14.45
CA ILE A 35 16.33 15.38 -15.33
C ILE A 35 15.44 14.21 -14.96
N LEU A 36 14.72 13.70 -15.95
CA LEU A 36 13.84 12.53 -15.85
C LEU A 36 14.38 11.43 -16.76
N GLU A 37 14.46 10.20 -16.26
CA GLU A 37 14.82 9.06 -17.11
C GLU A 37 13.81 8.90 -18.25
N GLY A 38 14.32 8.69 -19.48
CA GLY A 38 13.51 8.56 -20.68
C GLY A 38 13.15 9.89 -21.35
N TYR A 39 13.50 11.04 -20.76
CA TYR A 39 13.31 12.35 -21.37
C TYR A 39 14.64 12.89 -21.93
N SER A 40 14.63 13.36 -23.18
CA SER A 40 15.85 13.63 -23.95
C SER A 40 16.56 14.95 -23.57
N SER A 41 15.91 15.83 -22.81
CA SER A 41 16.44 17.15 -22.48
C SER A 41 16.07 17.57 -21.05
N PRO A 42 16.96 18.25 -20.31
CA PRO A 42 16.62 18.80 -19.00
C PRO A 42 15.44 19.77 -19.07
N ILE A 43 14.58 19.74 -18.04
CA ILE A 43 13.46 20.68 -17.89
C ILE A 43 13.92 21.79 -16.95
N TYR A 44 13.89 23.02 -17.45
CA TYR A 44 14.20 24.20 -16.64
C TYR A 44 13.09 24.46 -15.62
N LEU A 45 13.50 24.72 -14.38
CA LEU A 45 12.62 25.06 -13.27
C LEU A 45 13.07 26.34 -12.59
N GLU A 46 12.10 27.20 -12.28
CA GLU A 46 12.31 28.35 -11.41
C GLU A 46 12.43 27.92 -9.94
N ALA A 47 12.99 28.79 -9.10
CA ALA A 47 13.20 28.53 -7.67
C ALA A 47 11.93 28.06 -6.94
N LEU A 48 10.78 28.67 -7.26
CA LEU A 48 9.50 28.36 -6.63
C LEU A 48 9.03 26.94 -6.99
N ASP A 49 9.07 26.59 -8.27
CA ASP A 49 8.68 25.26 -8.75
C ASP A 49 9.64 24.18 -8.25
N ALA A 50 10.93 24.49 -8.20
CA ALA A 50 11.93 23.59 -7.63
C ALA A 50 11.70 23.35 -6.14
N ASN A 51 11.32 24.37 -5.36
CA ASN A 51 10.97 24.20 -3.95
C ASN A 51 9.69 23.37 -3.76
N ALA A 52 8.67 23.59 -4.59
CA ALA A 52 7.47 22.76 -4.58
C ALA A 52 7.80 21.29 -4.92
N LEU A 53 8.65 21.06 -5.91
CA LEU A 53 9.12 19.72 -6.26
C LEU A 53 9.97 19.09 -5.17
N LYS A 54 10.83 19.85 -4.47
CA LYS A 54 11.57 19.34 -3.30
C LYS A 54 10.64 18.88 -2.18
N GLN A 55 9.53 19.58 -1.95
CA GLN A 55 8.50 19.17 -1.00
C GLN A 55 7.78 17.87 -1.46
N ILE A 56 7.40 17.78 -2.74
CA ILE A 56 6.74 16.59 -3.31
C ILE A 56 7.67 15.37 -3.34
N LEU A 57 8.95 15.59 -3.62
CA LEU A 57 10.00 14.58 -3.58
C LEU A 57 10.47 14.25 -2.14
N GLN A 58 9.90 14.92 -1.13
CA GLN A 58 10.11 14.68 0.30
C GLN A 58 11.57 14.82 0.75
N LEU A 59 12.20 15.95 0.45
CA LEU A 59 13.41 16.38 1.17
C LEU A 59 13.10 16.98 2.55
N GLU A 60 11.91 17.56 2.71
CA GLU A 60 11.41 17.92 4.03
C GLU A 60 10.78 16.68 4.66
N LYS A 61 11.60 15.96 5.44
CA LYS A 61 11.24 15.06 6.54
C LYS A 61 9.78 14.64 6.58
N ASP A 62 9.53 13.34 6.55
CA ASP A 62 9.08 12.60 7.75
C ASP A 62 8.24 13.40 8.76
N ASN A 63 7.20 14.11 8.30
CA ASN A 63 6.22 14.76 9.14
C ASN A 63 4.86 14.13 8.83
N LYS A 64 4.74 12.92 9.40
CA LYS A 64 3.66 12.59 10.31
C LYS A 64 2.27 12.95 9.78
N ASN A 65 1.88 12.28 8.71
CA ASN A 65 0.50 11.85 8.50
C ASN A 65 0.38 10.59 7.62
N THR A 66 1.49 9.90 7.35
CA THR A 66 1.40 8.44 7.35
C THR A 66 1.03 8.08 8.79
N LYS A 67 -0.26 7.87 9.06
CA LYS A 67 -0.67 7.02 10.20
C LYS A 67 0.09 5.74 10.00
N THR A 68 1.20 5.69 10.71
CA THR A 68 2.08 4.57 10.78
C THR A 68 1.20 3.46 11.32
N TYR A 69 1.00 2.43 10.50
CA TYR A 69 0.69 1.09 11.00
C TYR A 69 1.83 0.56 11.93
N LEU A 70 2.75 1.41 12.41
CA LEU A 70 3.77 1.10 13.41
C LEU A 70 3.31 1.28 14.85
N ASP A 71 2.13 1.84 15.13
CA ASP A 71 1.58 1.83 16.49
C ASP A 71 0.58 0.67 16.66
N TRP A 72 0.90 -0.48 16.06
CA TRP A 72 0.29 -1.75 16.45
C TRP A 72 0.88 -2.15 17.80
N ASP A 73 0.41 -1.48 18.85
CA ASP A 73 0.58 -2.01 20.20
C ASP A 73 -0.16 -3.35 20.27
N LYS A 74 0.63 -4.42 20.24
CA LYS A 74 0.16 -5.79 20.27
C LYS A 74 -0.75 -6.03 21.48
N ASP A 75 -0.43 -5.43 22.62
CA ASP A 75 -1.19 -5.62 23.84
C ASP A 75 -2.52 -4.87 23.78
N GLU A 76 -2.53 -3.67 23.20
CA GLU A 76 -3.77 -2.94 22.96
C GLU A 76 -4.67 -3.64 21.93
N GLN A 77 -4.10 -4.17 20.86
CA GLN A 77 -4.85 -4.94 19.85
C GLN A 77 -5.39 -6.25 20.43
N LEU A 78 -4.59 -6.97 21.22
CA LEU A 78 -5.06 -8.16 21.93
C LEU A 78 -6.21 -7.81 22.85
N ARG A 79 -6.11 -6.73 23.63
CA ARG A 79 -7.19 -6.24 24.50
C ARG A 79 -8.47 -5.91 23.70
N LYS A 80 -8.34 -5.16 22.61
CA LYS A 80 -9.47 -4.79 21.73
C LYS A 80 -10.13 -6.03 21.10
N ASN A 81 -9.33 -7.04 20.76
CA ASN A 81 -9.78 -8.23 20.04
C ASN A 81 -10.16 -9.42 20.94
N GLN A 82 -10.08 -9.31 22.28
CA GLN A 82 -10.40 -10.41 23.21
C GLN A 82 -11.76 -11.06 22.93
N LYS A 83 -12.79 -10.26 22.63
CA LYS A 83 -14.13 -10.77 22.31
C LYS A 83 -14.14 -11.58 21.01
N ALA A 84 -13.43 -11.12 19.99
CA ALA A 84 -13.30 -11.81 18.71
C ALA A 84 -12.51 -13.13 18.88
N ILE A 85 -11.44 -13.11 19.68
CA ILE A 85 -10.65 -14.29 20.01
C ILE A 85 -11.51 -15.33 20.75
N ALA A 86 -12.32 -14.91 21.73
CA ALA A 86 -13.22 -15.81 22.45
C ALA A 86 -14.30 -16.42 21.52
N LEU A 87 -14.83 -15.64 20.59
CA LEU A 87 -15.78 -16.16 19.59
C LEU A 87 -15.11 -17.18 18.65
N LEU A 88 -13.88 -16.89 18.23
CA LEU A 88 -13.10 -17.79 17.39
C LEU A 88 -12.81 -19.12 18.12
N ALA A 89 -12.41 -19.06 19.40
CA ALA A 89 -12.18 -20.25 20.22
C ALA A 89 -13.42 -21.14 20.30
N LYS A 90 -14.61 -20.56 20.55
CA LYS A 90 -15.88 -21.31 20.56
C LYS A 90 -16.20 -21.94 19.21
N ARG A 91 -15.86 -21.28 18.10
CA ARG A 91 -16.06 -21.84 16.75
C ARG A 91 -15.13 -23.03 16.54
N ILE A 92 -13.85 -22.89 16.90
CA ILE A 92 -12.87 -23.98 16.79
C ILE A 92 -13.33 -25.19 17.60
N GLU A 93 -13.75 -24.99 18.85
CA GLU A 93 -14.26 -26.06 19.72
C GLU A 93 -15.48 -26.74 19.10
N ARG A 94 -16.45 -25.97 18.55
CA ARG A 94 -17.59 -26.54 17.84
C ARG A 94 -17.15 -27.38 16.65
N HIS A 95 -16.18 -26.92 15.87
CA HIS A 95 -15.68 -27.66 14.71
C HIS A 95 -14.92 -28.93 15.10
N GLN A 96 -14.13 -28.89 16.17
CA GLN A 96 -13.42 -30.07 16.69
C GLN A 96 -14.34 -31.13 17.26
N ASN A 97 -15.46 -30.72 17.85
CA ASN A 97 -16.46 -31.61 18.44
C ASN A 97 -17.62 -31.94 17.48
N MET A 98 -17.52 -31.55 16.20
CA MET A 98 -18.54 -31.82 15.19
C MET A 98 -18.52 -33.28 14.78
N SER A 99 -19.69 -33.88 14.62
CA SER A 99 -19.78 -35.23 14.04
C SER A 99 -19.47 -35.21 12.56
N GLU A 100 -19.02 -36.33 12.03
CA GLU A 100 -18.75 -36.49 10.60
C GLU A 100 -20.02 -36.26 9.76
N GLU A 101 -21.18 -36.70 10.25
CA GLU A 101 -22.47 -36.49 9.59
C GLU A 101 -22.85 -35.00 9.51
N GLU A 102 -22.68 -34.25 10.60
CA GLU A 102 -22.94 -32.80 10.61
C GLU A 102 -21.92 -32.05 9.73
N SER A 103 -20.67 -32.51 9.69
CA SER A 103 -19.64 -31.95 8.82
C SER A 103 -20.02 -32.13 7.34
N LYS A 104 -20.45 -33.33 6.97
CA LYS A 104 -20.89 -33.65 5.62
C LYS A 104 -22.13 -32.87 5.20
N GLU A 105 -23.13 -32.75 6.07
CA GLU A 105 -24.33 -31.95 5.80
C GLU A 105 -23.97 -30.48 5.53
N ARG A 106 -23.01 -29.91 6.28
CA ARG A 106 -22.52 -28.54 6.03
C ARG A 106 -21.80 -28.39 4.71
N GLU A 107 -21.01 -29.39 4.32
CA GLU A 107 -20.33 -29.40 3.02
C GLU A 107 -21.35 -29.40 1.89
N GLU A 108 -22.37 -30.26 1.96
CA GLU A 108 -23.47 -30.34 1.00
C GLU A 108 -24.21 -29.00 0.89
N LEU A 109 -24.59 -28.39 2.02
CA LEU A 109 -25.24 -27.08 2.04
C LEU A 109 -24.36 -25.98 1.44
N PHE A 110 -23.04 -26.05 1.64
CA PHE A 110 -22.12 -25.09 1.05
C PHE A 110 -21.98 -25.28 -0.46
N GLU A 111 -21.98 -26.51 -0.97
CA GLU A 111 -22.04 -26.79 -2.40
C GLU A 111 -23.31 -26.24 -3.04
N GLU A 112 -24.48 -26.47 -2.42
CA GLU A 112 -25.75 -25.90 -2.91
C GLU A 112 -25.74 -24.38 -2.93
N PHE A 113 -25.17 -23.76 -1.90
CA PHE A 113 -25.01 -22.30 -1.84
C PHE A 113 -24.15 -21.79 -3.00
N LYS A 114 -23.00 -22.44 -3.25
CA LYS A 114 -22.12 -22.06 -4.37
C LYS A 114 -22.84 -22.13 -5.70
N GLN A 115 -23.56 -23.22 -5.95
CA GLN A 115 -24.35 -23.41 -7.17
C GLN A 115 -25.43 -22.33 -7.33
N ARG A 116 -26.12 -21.97 -6.25
CA ARG A 116 -27.17 -20.93 -6.28
C ARG A 116 -26.60 -19.54 -6.55
N ILE A 117 -25.52 -19.17 -5.87
CA ILE A 117 -24.87 -17.88 -6.10
C ILE A 117 -24.38 -17.78 -7.54
N ASP A 118 -23.81 -18.86 -8.07
CA ASP A 118 -23.36 -18.86 -9.44
C ASP A 118 -24.52 -18.87 -10.43
N SER A 119 -25.62 -19.59 -10.20
CA SER A 119 -26.76 -19.62 -11.13
C SER A 119 -27.39 -18.24 -11.34
N GLU A 120 -27.41 -17.40 -10.30
CA GLU A 120 -27.92 -16.02 -10.34
C GLU A 120 -26.98 -15.03 -11.05
N ARG A 121 -25.71 -15.39 -11.25
CA ARG A 121 -24.68 -14.51 -11.86
C ARG A 121 -24.61 -14.68 -13.37
N LEU A 122 -24.23 -13.62 -14.08
CA LEU A 122 -24.01 -13.68 -15.52
C LEU A 122 -22.84 -14.61 -15.89
N PRO A 123 -22.84 -15.22 -17.09
CA PRO A 123 -21.66 -15.89 -17.63
C PRO A 123 -20.44 -14.94 -17.61
N GLY A 124 -19.30 -15.39 -17.10
CA GLY A 124 -18.11 -14.54 -16.93
C GLY A 124 -17.97 -13.86 -15.56
N GLN A 125 -18.99 -13.94 -14.70
CA GLN A 125 -18.99 -13.33 -13.35
C GLN A 125 -19.25 -14.35 -12.23
N LYS A 126 -19.14 -15.65 -12.55
CA LYS A 126 -19.32 -16.75 -11.58
C LYS A 126 -18.17 -16.70 -10.56
N LEU A 127 -18.46 -16.90 -9.28
CA LEU A 127 -17.45 -16.89 -8.23
C LEU A 127 -16.81 -18.26 -8.00
N TYR A 128 -17.60 -19.33 -8.13
CA TYR A 128 -17.18 -20.65 -7.67
C TYR A 128 -16.91 -21.61 -8.82
N SER A 129 -17.64 -21.52 -9.92
CA SER A 129 -17.57 -22.41 -11.08
C SER A 129 -16.45 -22.07 -12.06
N GLN A 130 -15.65 -21.04 -11.79
CA GLN A 130 -14.56 -20.56 -12.64
C GLN A 130 -13.16 -20.85 -12.08
N SER A 131 -13.05 -21.67 -11.03
CA SER A 131 -11.76 -22.14 -10.49
C SER A 131 -11.37 -23.49 -11.06
#